data_AF-A0A8T1IW07-F1
#
_entry.id   AF-A0A8T1IW07-F1
#
_cell.length_a   1.000
_cell.length_b   1.000
_cell.length_c   1.000
_cell.angle_alpha   90.00
_cell.angle_beta   90.00
_cell.angle_gamma   90.00
#
_symmetry.space_group_name_H-M   'P 1'
#
loop_
_entity.id
_entity.type
_entity.pdbx_description
1 polymer ?
#
loop_
_entity_poly.entity_id
_entity_poly.type
_entity_poly.pdbx_seq_one_letter_code
_entity_poly.pdbx_strand_id
1 'polypeptide(L)'
;MVYRTPQEKMLIVHTHKYFFAEAQQRLDPLGRAVCERVAKSLAVSESMVARVLAAYNVHGEEAFAVPPAKRGCPPRSEVENYREFIT
;
A
#
# COMPACT_ATOMS: atom_id res chain seq x y z
N MET A 1 13.04 7.14 1.58
CA MET A 1 11.77 6.39 1.82
C MET A 1 11.13 6.15 0.46
N VAL A 2 10.95 4.90 0.04
CA VAL A 2 10.23 4.60 -1.21
C VAL A 2 8.74 4.79 -0.93
N TYR A 3 8.11 5.72 -1.65
CA TYR A 3 6.67 5.94 -1.55
C TYR A 3 5.94 4.80 -2.28
N ARG A 4 4.94 4.20 -1.62
CA ARG A 4 4.11 3.13 -2.19
C ARG A 4 2.75 3.69 -2.59
N THR A 5 2.23 3.22 -3.71
CA THR A 5 0.88 3.56 -4.16
C THR A 5 -0.18 3.00 -3.20
N PRO A 6 -1.38 3.57 -3.17
CA PRO A 6 -2.51 2.99 -2.44
C PRO A 6 -2.72 1.50 -2.72
N GLN A 7 -2.59 1.11 -3.99
CA GLN A 7 -2.78 -0.28 -4.45
C GLN A 7 -1.71 -1.20 -3.87
N GLU A 8 -0.44 -0.77 -3.85
CA GLU A 8 0.66 -1.53 -3.24
C GLU A 8 0.46 -1.68 -1.71
N LYS A 9 -0.05 -0.64 -1.04
CA LYS A 9 -0.37 -0.71 0.40
C LYS A 9 -1.53 -1.67 0.67
N MET A 10 -2.56 -1.65 -0.16
CA MET A 10 -3.67 -2.60 -0.08
C MET A 10 -3.23 -4.04 -0.35
N LEU A 11 -2.32 -4.26 -1.30
CA LEU A 11 -1.72 -5.57 -1.53
C LEU A 11 -1.04 -6.11 -0.27
N ILE A 12 -0.25 -5.28 0.43
CA ILE A 12 0.35 -5.64 1.73
C ILE A 12 -0.71 -6.06 2.75
N VAL A 13 -1.82 -5.30 2.86
CA VAL A 13 -2.92 -5.63 3.79
C VAL A 13 -3.58 -6.96 3.44
N HIS A 14 -3.88 -7.20 2.16
CA HIS A 14 -4.51 -8.45 1.73
C HIS A 14 -3.59 -9.65 1.94
N THR A 15 -2.30 -9.53 1.60
CA THR A 15 -1.32 -10.58 1.85
C THR A 15 -1.16 -10.86 3.34
N HIS A 16 -1.18 -9.82 4.19
CA HIS A 16 -1.18 -10.00 5.64
C HIS A 16 -2.42 -10.76 6.12
N LYS A 17 -3.63 -10.39 5.68
CA LYS A 17 -4.88 -11.08 6.04
C LYS A 17 -4.84 -12.56 5.65
N TYR A 18 -4.32 -12.87 4.46
CA TYR A 18 -4.14 -14.24 3.99
C TYR A 18 -3.21 -15.05 4.92
N PHE A 19 -2.00 -14.55 5.18
CA PHE A 19 -1.05 -15.26 6.03
C PHE A 19 -1.47 -15.30 7.51
N PHE A 20 -2.23 -14.31 7.97
CA PHE A 20 -2.82 -14.33 9.30
C PHE A 20 -3.84 -15.48 9.45
N ALA A 21 -4.73 -15.65 8.46
CA ALA A 21 -5.67 -16.78 8.44
C ALA A 21 -4.95 -18.14 8.37
N GLU A 22 -3.88 -18.23 7.57
CA GLU A 22 -3.04 -19.43 7.48
C GLU A 22 -2.37 -19.75 8.84
N ALA A 23 -1.84 -18.73 9.52
CA ALA A 23 -1.23 -18.88 10.84
C ALA A 23 -2.27 -19.30 11.90
N GLN A 24 -3.50 -18.78 11.84
CA GLN A 24 -4.60 -19.21 12.73
C GLN A 24 -4.96 -20.69 12.52
N GLN A 25 -4.85 -21.19 11.30
CA GLN A 25 -5.06 -22.61 10.98
C GLN A 25 -3.85 -23.49 11.31
N ARG A 26 -2.78 -22.93 11.90
CA ARG A 26 -1.51 -23.62 12.20
C ARG A 26 -0.89 -24.29 10.97
N LEU A 27 -1.18 -23.74 9.79
CA LEU A 27 -0.67 -24.25 8.51
C LEU A 27 0.73 -23.71 8.20
N ASP A 28 1.32 -22.90 9.08
CA ASP A 28 2.71 -22.49 8.97
C ASP A 28 3.64 -23.51 9.66
N PRO A 29 4.30 -24.41 8.90
CA PRO A 29 5.19 -25.41 9.48
C PRO A 29 6.46 -24.80 10.09
N LEU A 30 6.77 -23.53 9.78
CA LEU A 30 8.00 -22.86 10.19
C LEU A 30 7.77 -21.83 11.29
N GLY A 31 6.51 -21.58 11.69
CA GLY A 31 6.17 -20.68 12.80
C GLY A 31 6.69 -19.25 12.63
N ARG A 32 6.84 -18.78 11.39
CA ARG A 32 7.41 -17.45 11.10
C ARG A 32 6.40 -16.36 11.42
N ALA A 33 6.89 -15.18 11.76
CA ALA A 33 6.02 -14.03 11.98
C ALA A 33 5.29 -13.67 10.67
N VAL A 34 3.99 -13.35 10.75
CA VAL A 34 3.18 -12.99 9.58
C VAL A 34 3.81 -11.82 8.81
N CYS A 35 4.33 -10.81 9.52
CA CYS A 35 5.00 -9.66 8.92
C CYS A 35 6.26 -10.03 8.12
N GLU A 36 7.08 -10.96 8.64
CA GLU A 36 8.28 -11.47 7.96
C GLU A 36 7.90 -12.16 6.64
N ARG A 37 6.82 -12.96 6.66
CA ARG A 37 6.32 -13.67 5.49
C ARG A 37 5.80 -12.71 4.42
N VAL A 38 5.04 -11.69 4.81
CA VAL A 38 4.56 -10.65 3.89
C VAL A 38 5.74 -9.90 3.27
N ALA A 39 6.72 -9.51 4.09
CA ALA A 39 7.91 -8.79 3.66
C ALA A 39 8.71 -9.57 2.61
N LYS A 40 8.96 -10.86 2.87
CA LYS A 40 9.64 -11.76 1.93
C LYS A 40 8.85 -11.95 0.63
N SER A 41 7.54 -12.22 0.72
CA SER A 41 6.71 -12.47 -0.47
C SER A 41 6.57 -11.26 -1.40
N LEU A 42 6.57 -10.05 -0.84
CA LEU A 42 6.41 -8.80 -1.62
C LEU A 42 7.73 -8.07 -1.87
N ALA A 43 8.87 -8.64 -1.47
CA ALA A 43 10.19 -8.00 -1.55
C ALA A 43 10.20 -6.58 -0.96
N VAL A 44 9.58 -6.40 0.21
CA VAL A 44 9.55 -5.15 0.97
C VAL A 44 10.16 -5.35 2.35
N SER A 45 10.58 -4.27 3.01
CA SER A 45 11.07 -4.33 4.40
C SER A 45 9.94 -4.60 5.38
N GLU A 46 10.18 -5.38 6.42
CA GLU A 46 9.21 -5.62 7.52
C GLU A 46 8.71 -4.32 8.17
N SER A 47 9.57 -3.32 8.33
CA SER A 47 9.18 -2.01 8.85
C SER A 47 8.17 -1.26 7.95
N MET A 48 8.18 -1.52 6.64
CA MET A 48 7.16 -1.00 5.72
C MET A 48 5.83 -1.68 5.98
N VAL A 49 5.84 -3.01 6.10
CA VAL A 49 4.65 -3.80 6.42
C VAL A 49 4.03 -3.33 7.73
N ALA A 50 4.84 -3.19 8.79
CA ALA A 50 4.39 -2.71 10.10
C ALA A 50 3.72 -1.33 10.03
N ARG A 51 4.33 -0.37 9.31
CA ARG A 51 3.73 0.98 9.15
C ARG A 51 2.42 0.97 8.36
N VAL A 52 2.34 0.20 7.28
CA VAL A 52 1.13 0.07 6.47
C VAL A 52 0.01 -0.55 7.31
N LEU A 53 0.29 -1.62 8.06
CA LEU A 53 -0.68 -2.26 8.93
C LEU A 53 -1.11 -1.35 10.08
N ALA A 54 -0.18 -0.60 10.69
CA ALA A 54 -0.52 0.38 11.71
C ALA A 54 -1.49 1.45 11.16
N ALA A 55 -1.21 2.00 9.98
CA ALA A 55 -2.10 2.97 9.34
C ALA A 55 -3.48 2.37 9.02
N TYR A 56 -3.52 1.15 8.48
CA TYR A 56 -4.76 0.45 8.18
C TYR A 56 -5.58 0.12 9.44
N ASN A 57 -4.94 -0.27 10.53
CA ASN A 57 -5.65 -0.58 11.77
C ASN A 57 -6.28 0.65 12.43
N VAL A 58 -5.69 1.83 12.22
CA VAL A 58 -6.23 3.10 12.76
C VAL A 58 -7.32 3.68 11.86
N HIS A 59 -7.12 3.64 10.54
CA HIS A 59 -7.97 4.39 9.59
C HIS A 59 -8.68 3.54 8.54
N GLY A 60 -8.50 2.22 8.54
CA GLY A 60 -9.06 1.32 7.54
C GLY A 60 -8.54 1.59 6.12
N GLU A 61 -9.38 1.37 5.12
CA GLU A 61 -9.04 1.61 3.70
C GLU A 61 -8.84 3.11 3.39
N GLU A 62 -9.52 3.99 4.14
CA GLU A 62 -9.39 5.45 4.02
C GLU A 62 -7.97 5.94 4.29
N ALA A 63 -7.15 5.15 5.02
CA ALA A 63 -5.72 5.42 5.22
C ALA A 63 -4.94 5.56 3.90
N PHE A 64 -5.46 4.94 2.84
CA PHE A 64 -4.80 4.85 1.54
C PHE A 64 -5.58 5.53 0.43
N ALA A 65 -6.73 6.13 0.72
CA ALA A 65 -7.48 6.87 -0.29
C ALA A 65 -6.60 7.95 -0.93
N VAL A 66 -6.62 8.03 -2.27
CA VAL A 66 -5.98 9.14 -2.98
C VAL A 66 -6.74 10.39 -2.57
N PRO A 67 -6.08 11.42 -2.00
CA PRO A 67 -6.76 12.66 -1.68
C PRO A 67 -7.49 13.17 -2.93
N PRO A 68 -8.73 13.65 -2.82
CA PRO A 68 -9.42 14.21 -3.96
C PRO A 68 -8.52 15.26 -4.61
N ALA A 69 -8.42 15.24 -5.94
CA ALA A 69 -7.72 16.29 -6.67
C ALA A 69 -8.26 17.62 -6.13
N LYS A 70 -7.39 18.41 -5.48
CA LYS A 70 -7.82 19.66 -4.86
C LYS A 70 -8.52 20.48 -5.95
N ARG A 71 -9.84 20.67 -5.85
CA ARG A 71 -10.54 21.70 -6.63
C ARG A 71 -9.86 23.01 -6.27
N GLY A 72 -8.98 23.50 -7.15
CA GLY A 72 -8.27 24.77 -6.98
C GLY A 72 -6.75 24.74 -7.06
N CYS A 73 -6.09 23.59 -7.29
CA CYS A 73 -4.68 23.63 -7.72
C CYS A 73 -4.62 23.55 -9.25
N PRO A 74 -4.14 24.59 -9.95
CA PRO A 74 -3.85 24.49 -11.37
C PRO A 74 -2.81 23.38 -11.61
N PRO A 75 -2.79 22.75 -12.80
CA PRO A 75 -1.79 21.75 -13.15
C PRO A 75 -0.39 22.26 -12.88
N ARG A 76 0.47 21.42 -12.29
CA ARG A 76 1.85 21.78 -11.92
C ARG A 76 2.80 21.91 -13.12
N SER A 77 2.28 21.83 -14.34
CA SER A 77 3.08 21.89 -15.56
C SER A 77 2.28 22.50 -16.71
N GLU A 78 2.86 23.49 -17.39
CA GLU A 78 2.33 24.13 -18.60
C GLU A 78 2.14 23.16 -19.78
N VAL A 79 2.65 21.93 -19.65
CA VAL A 79 2.55 20.87 -20.66
C VAL A 79 1.10 20.50 -20.99
N GLU A 80 0.16 20.61 -20.04
CA GLU A 80 -1.27 20.39 -20.34
C GLU A 80 -1.89 21.50 -21.19
N ASN A 81 -1.31 22.72 -21.19
CA ASN A 81 -1.80 23.87 -21.96
C ASN A 81 -1.45 23.75 -23.45
N TYR A 82 -0.42 22.99 -23.81
CA TYR A 82 0.01 22.79 -25.19
C TYR A 82 -0.62 21.57 -25.87
N ARG A 83 -1.47 20.82 -25.15
CA ARG A 83 -2.09 19.59 -25.68
C ARG A 83 -3.05 19.83 -26.83
N GLU A 84 -3.59 21.05 -26.94
CA GLU A 84 -4.42 21.48 -28.07
C GLU A 84 -3.60 22.00 -29.27
N PHE A 85 -2.29 22.23 -29.08
CA PHE A 85 -1.37 22.74 -30.11
C PHE A 85 -0.47 21.67 -30.73
N ILE A 86 -0.51 20.44 -30.21
CA ILE A 86 0.25 19.31 -30.76
C ILE A 86 -0.77 18.42 -31.48
N THR A 87 -0.87 18.61 -32.80
CA THR A 87 -1.60 17.72 -33.72
C THR A 87 -0.71 16.56 -34.14
#